data_AF-A0AAX2IHQ2-F1
#
_entry.id   AF-A0AAX2IHQ2-F1
#
_cell.length_a   1.000
_cell.length_b   1.000
_cell.length_c   1.000
_cell.angle_alpha   90.00
_cell.angle_beta   90.00
_cell.angle_gamma   90.00
#
_symmetry.space_group_name_H-M   'P 1'
#
loop_
_entity.id
_entity.type
_entity.pdbx_description
1 polymer ?
#
loop_
_entity_poly.entity_id
_entity_poly.type
_entity_poly.pdbx_seq_one_letter_code
_entity_poly.pdbx_strand_id
1 'polypeptide(L)'
;MGSFPDLFSYNLSRDYKWEKVIVKVKALNVQFNAFFYFYLMKNTFKDFEEYFLSFPEKTQQKLEKLREFIHSIHSDLEEYIGYQMPAFKYNEKPLVYFAAYKNHVGFYPLPEAIKHFENDFKERKYKFSKGAVQFPMKEDLPLDLIKRMIEFRMMEIDQKKS
;
A
#
# COMPACT_ATOMS: atom_id res chain seq x y z
N MET A 1 -30.13 53.17 17.93
CA MET A 1 -29.90 52.90 16.50
C MET A 1 -30.18 51.42 16.28
N GLY A 2 -31.28 51.17 15.55
CA GLY A 2 -31.75 49.91 14.94
C GLY A 2 -31.30 48.55 15.46
N SER A 3 -32.24 47.85 16.09
CA SER A 3 -32.25 46.42 16.39
C SER A 3 -33.02 45.61 15.32
N PHE A 4 -32.47 44.44 14.94
CA PHE A 4 -33.09 43.24 14.32
C PHE A 4 -33.72 43.41 12.90
N PRO A 5 -33.90 42.35 12.05
CA PRO A 5 -34.31 41.00 12.46
C PRO A 5 -33.77 39.78 11.70
N ASP A 6 -33.93 38.63 12.36
CA ASP A 6 -34.04 37.28 11.80
C ASP A 6 -35.41 37.12 11.13
N LEU A 7 -35.53 36.37 10.03
CA LEU A 7 -36.73 35.62 9.62
C LEU A 7 -36.59 35.04 8.21
N PHE A 8 -36.68 33.70 8.18
CA PHE A 8 -37.35 32.93 7.14
C PHE A 8 -38.48 33.70 6.46
N SER A 9 -38.37 33.93 5.14
CA SER A 9 -39.49 33.83 4.19
C SER A 9 -39.05 34.31 2.80
N TYR A 10 -38.65 33.38 1.94
CA TYR A 10 -39.05 33.41 0.54
C TYR A 10 -39.08 31.97 0.03
N ASN A 11 -40.29 31.52 -0.27
CA ASN A 11 -40.56 30.22 -0.88
C ASN A 11 -41.27 30.46 -2.22
N LEU A 12 -40.99 29.58 -3.18
CA LEU A 12 -41.56 29.43 -4.54
C LEU A 12 -41.02 30.43 -5.60
N SER A 13 -40.51 30.03 -6.77
CA SER A 13 -40.90 28.87 -7.59
C SER A 13 -39.85 28.52 -8.68
N ARG A 14 -39.72 27.20 -8.89
CA ARG A 14 -39.50 26.44 -10.14
C ARG A 14 -38.44 26.83 -11.19
N ASP A 15 -37.62 25.81 -11.47
CA ASP A 15 -37.24 25.31 -12.79
C ASP A 15 -36.01 25.90 -13.50
N TYR A 16 -34.80 25.62 -12.97
CA TYR A 16 -33.59 25.48 -13.81
C TYR A 16 -32.69 24.32 -13.34
N LYS A 17 -32.92 23.13 -13.94
CA LYS A 17 -31.98 22.02 -14.26
C LYS A 17 -30.67 21.86 -13.44
N TRP A 18 -30.76 21.57 -12.14
CA TRP A 18 -29.60 21.11 -11.34
C TRP A 18 -29.23 19.63 -11.55
N GLU A 19 -30.15 18.81 -12.08
CA GLU A 19 -29.88 17.38 -12.34
C GLU A 19 -28.88 17.14 -13.49
N LYS A 20 -28.82 18.04 -14.48
CA LYS A 20 -27.88 17.88 -15.61
C LYS A 20 -26.42 18.18 -15.25
N VAL A 21 -26.17 18.93 -14.17
CA VAL A 21 -24.80 19.20 -13.70
C VAL A 21 -24.28 18.00 -12.90
N ILE A 22 -25.11 17.36 -12.07
CA ILE A 22 -24.72 16.20 -11.26
C ILE A 22 -24.50 14.94 -12.13
N VAL A 23 -25.29 14.74 -13.18
CA VAL A 23 -25.11 13.58 -14.07
C VAL A 23 -23.82 13.69 -14.91
N LYS A 24 -23.41 14.89 -15.32
CA LYS A 24 -22.17 15.09 -16.10
C LYS A 24 -20.91 14.90 -15.27
N VAL A 25 -20.95 15.22 -13.97
CA VAL A 25 -19.83 14.98 -13.03
C VAL A 25 -19.71 13.50 -12.62
N LYS A 26 -20.81 12.74 -12.55
CA LYS A 26 -20.77 11.29 -12.28
C LYS A 26 -20.31 10.46 -13.49
N ALA A 27 -20.73 10.81 -14.71
CA ALA A 27 -20.35 10.06 -15.91
C ALA A 27 -18.86 10.21 -16.28
N LEU A 28 -18.28 11.41 -16.11
CA LEU A 28 -16.84 11.61 -16.30
C LEU A 28 -15.99 10.84 -15.28
N ASN A 29 -16.44 10.72 -14.03
CA ASN A 29 -15.73 9.95 -13.00
C ASN A 29 -15.81 8.44 -13.20
N VAL A 30 -16.87 7.91 -13.80
CA VAL A 30 -16.96 6.46 -14.10
C VAL A 30 -16.09 6.09 -15.31
N GLN A 31 -16.11 6.91 -16.36
CA GLN A 31 -15.33 6.62 -17.58
C GLN A 31 -13.83 6.89 -17.37
N PHE A 32 -13.46 7.89 -16.55
CA PHE A 32 -12.08 8.12 -16.12
C PHE A 32 -11.59 7.01 -15.17
N ASN A 33 -12.41 6.55 -14.21
CA ASN A 33 -12.05 5.39 -13.39
C ASN A 33 -11.92 4.12 -14.25
N ALA A 34 -12.87 3.83 -15.14
CA ALA A 34 -12.79 2.66 -16.01
C ALA A 34 -11.57 2.73 -16.95
N PHE A 35 -11.24 3.91 -17.49
CA PHE A 35 -10.04 4.10 -18.30
C PHE A 35 -8.75 4.01 -17.45
N PHE A 36 -8.75 4.54 -16.23
CA PHE A 36 -7.63 4.44 -15.29
C PHE A 36 -7.42 3.00 -14.81
N TYR A 37 -8.48 2.27 -14.46
CA TYR A 37 -8.44 0.84 -14.16
C TYR A 37 -8.02 0.02 -15.38
N PHE A 38 -8.53 0.33 -16.57
CA PHE A 38 -8.11 -0.32 -17.83
C PHE A 38 -6.65 -0.05 -18.18
N TYR A 39 -6.16 1.17 -17.94
CA TYR A 39 -4.77 1.57 -18.16
C TYR A 39 -3.82 0.97 -17.11
N LEU A 40 -4.25 0.87 -15.86
CA LEU A 40 -3.55 0.15 -14.79
C LEU A 40 -3.49 -1.35 -15.09
N MET A 41 -4.59 -1.96 -15.54
CA MET A 41 -4.66 -3.38 -15.94
C MET A 41 -3.75 -3.74 -17.12
N LYS A 42 -3.35 -2.75 -17.94
CA LYS A 42 -2.40 -2.98 -19.04
C LYS A 42 -0.92 -2.88 -18.64
N ASN A 43 -0.61 -2.30 -17.48
CA ASN A 43 0.76 -2.06 -17.02
C ASN A 43 1.07 -2.82 -15.73
N THR A 44 0.41 -3.93 -15.46
CA THR A 44 0.68 -4.76 -14.28
C THR A 44 1.89 -5.64 -14.51
N PHE A 45 2.89 -5.57 -13.63
CA PHE A 45 3.97 -6.55 -13.60
C PHE A 45 3.37 -7.95 -13.40
N LYS A 46 3.89 -8.93 -14.13
CA LYS A 46 3.42 -10.33 -14.04
C LYS A 46 3.97 -11.02 -12.81
N ASP A 47 5.24 -10.76 -12.51
CA ASP A 47 6.02 -11.43 -11.47
C ASP A 47 7.09 -10.48 -10.90
N PHE A 48 7.90 -11.02 -9.98
CA PHE A 48 8.94 -10.25 -9.31
C PHE A 48 10.04 -9.87 -10.31
N GLU A 49 10.40 -10.77 -11.22
CA GLU A 49 11.44 -10.59 -12.23
C GLU A 49 11.14 -9.36 -13.10
N GLU A 50 9.92 -9.25 -13.64
CA GLU A 50 9.50 -8.10 -14.43
C GLU A 50 9.52 -6.80 -13.62
N TYR A 51 9.12 -6.85 -12.33
CA TYR A 51 9.24 -5.70 -11.44
C TYR A 51 10.70 -5.31 -11.22
N PHE A 52 11.58 -6.27 -10.96
CA PHE A 52 12.97 -6.03 -10.58
C PHE A 52 13.72 -5.42 -11.76
N LEU A 53 13.53 -5.95 -12.97
CA LEU A 53 14.15 -5.46 -14.21
C LEU A 53 13.82 -3.99 -14.54
N SER A 54 12.76 -3.42 -13.94
CA SER A 54 12.42 -2.00 -14.10
C SER A 54 13.32 -1.04 -13.30
N PHE A 55 14.19 -1.56 -12.43
CA PHE A 55 15.10 -0.78 -11.59
C PHE A 55 16.58 -0.93 -12.01
N PRO A 56 17.48 -0.01 -11.61
CA PRO A 56 18.92 -0.20 -11.81
C PRO A 56 19.47 -1.42 -11.06
N GLU A 57 20.55 -2.01 -11.57
CA GLU A 57 21.17 -3.26 -11.06
C GLU A 57 21.39 -3.28 -9.54
N LYS A 58 21.90 -2.19 -8.96
CA LYS A 58 22.12 -2.09 -7.51
C LYS A 58 20.83 -2.23 -6.69
N THR A 59 19.72 -1.73 -7.21
CA THR A 59 18.40 -1.88 -6.58
C THR A 59 17.88 -3.30 -6.76
N GLN A 60 18.07 -3.90 -7.93
CA GLN A 60 17.71 -5.29 -8.21
C GLN A 60 18.36 -6.23 -7.19
N GLN A 61 19.68 -6.15 -7.02
CA GLN A 61 20.44 -6.97 -6.06
C GLN A 61 19.88 -6.87 -4.63
N LYS A 62 19.45 -5.67 -4.22
CA LYS A 62 18.87 -5.47 -2.88
C LYS A 62 17.47 -6.07 -2.76
N LEU A 63 16.66 -5.99 -3.81
CA LEU A 63 15.33 -6.62 -3.87
C LEU A 63 15.44 -8.15 -3.91
N GLU A 64 16.39 -8.70 -4.66
CA GLU A 64 16.71 -10.14 -4.69
C GLU A 64 17.15 -10.64 -3.33
N LYS A 65 18.09 -9.94 -2.68
CA LYS A 65 18.51 -10.26 -1.30
C LYS A 65 17.33 -10.27 -0.32
N LEU A 66 16.37 -9.35 -0.49
CA LEU A 66 15.15 -9.34 0.32
C LEU A 66 14.25 -10.55 0.01
N ARG A 67 14.00 -10.85 -1.28
CA ARG A 67 13.21 -11.99 -1.74
C ARG A 67 13.77 -13.31 -1.22
N GLU A 68 15.06 -13.55 -1.43
CA GLU A 68 15.77 -14.76 -0.96
C GLU A 68 15.68 -14.91 0.56
N PHE A 69 15.89 -13.80 1.28
CA PHE A 69 15.80 -13.83 2.73
C PHE A 69 14.38 -14.18 3.21
N ILE A 70 13.34 -13.63 2.58
CA ILE A 70 11.96 -13.94 2.94
C ILE A 70 11.63 -15.41 2.72
N HIS A 71 12.03 -15.98 1.57
CA HIS A 71 11.91 -17.42 1.32
C HIS A 71 12.69 -18.28 2.31
N SER A 72 13.82 -17.79 2.82
CA SER A 72 14.59 -18.53 3.82
C SER A 72 13.88 -18.65 5.18
N ILE A 73 12.87 -17.82 5.45
CA ILE A 73 12.11 -17.85 6.71
C ILE A 73 11.08 -18.99 6.70
N HIS A 74 10.44 -19.27 5.55
CA HIS A 74 9.43 -20.32 5.42
C HIS A 74 9.33 -20.82 3.98
N SER A 75 9.27 -22.14 3.79
CA SER A 75 9.29 -22.78 2.46
C SER A 75 8.03 -22.54 1.62
N ASP A 76 6.87 -22.37 2.26
CA ASP A 76 5.56 -22.37 1.58
C ASP A 76 5.02 -20.96 1.35
N LEU A 77 5.90 -20.00 1.04
CA LEU A 77 5.48 -18.63 0.72
C LEU A 77 5.18 -18.48 -0.77
N GLU A 78 3.99 -18.01 -1.09
CA GLU A 78 3.59 -17.74 -2.48
C GLU A 78 3.95 -16.30 -2.86
N GLU A 79 4.59 -16.12 -4.00
CA GLU A 79 4.86 -14.80 -4.59
C GLU A 79 3.71 -14.35 -5.49
N TYR A 80 3.39 -13.06 -5.44
CA TYR A 80 2.45 -12.45 -6.37
C TYR A 80 2.68 -10.94 -6.51
N ILE A 81 2.19 -10.36 -7.60
CA ILE A 81 2.11 -8.91 -7.74
C ILE A 81 0.77 -8.42 -7.22
N GLY A 82 0.82 -7.58 -6.18
CA GLY A 82 -0.35 -6.92 -5.60
C GLY A 82 -0.13 -5.41 -5.58
N TYR A 83 -1.11 -4.64 -6.05
CA TYR A 83 -1.00 -3.18 -6.14
C TYR A 83 0.27 -2.71 -6.87
N GLN A 84 0.69 -3.41 -7.94
CA GLN A 84 1.91 -3.11 -8.71
C GLN A 84 3.22 -3.30 -7.95
N MET A 85 3.20 -4.09 -6.88
CA MET A 85 4.35 -4.33 -6.02
C MET A 85 4.51 -5.83 -5.75
N PRO A 86 5.75 -6.31 -5.61
CA PRO A 86 6.06 -7.61 -5.05
C PRO A 86 5.40 -7.84 -3.69
N ALA A 87 4.80 -9.01 -3.52
CA ALA A 87 4.14 -9.41 -2.30
C ALA A 87 4.23 -10.91 -2.07
N PHE A 88 4.17 -11.29 -0.80
CA PHE A 88 4.13 -12.69 -0.36
C PHE A 88 2.78 -12.99 0.29
N LYS A 89 2.29 -14.22 0.07
CA LYS A 89 1.17 -14.80 0.83
C LYS A 89 1.64 -15.97 1.68
N TYR A 90 0.91 -16.15 2.77
CA TYR A 90 1.02 -17.31 3.64
C TYR A 90 -0.39 -17.78 3.99
N ASN A 91 -0.67 -19.08 3.85
CA ASN A 91 -2.01 -19.65 4.07
C ASN A 91 -3.12 -18.85 3.33
N GLU A 92 -2.89 -18.57 2.04
CA GLU A 92 -3.77 -17.80 1.13
C GLU A 92 -4.01 -16.33 1.54
N LYS A 93 -3.44 -15.87 2.66
CA LYS A 93 -3.60 -14.50 3.16
C LYS A 93 -2.36 -13.64 2.85
N PRO A 94 -2.53 -12.33 2.61
CA PRO A 94 -1.39 -11.43 2.44
C PRO A 94 -0.48 -11.42 3.67
N LEU A 95 0.80 -11.69 3.46
CA LEU A 95 1.83 -11.68 4.49
C LEU A 95 2.50 -10.31 4.53
N VAL A 96 3.11 -9.92 3.42
CA VAL A 96 3.88 -8.68 3.30
C VAL A 96 3.98 -8.22 1.85
N TYR A 97 4.11 -6.91 1.65
CA TYR A 97 4.43 -6.29 0.37
C TYR A 97 5.74 -5.50 0.50
N PHE A 98 6.42 -5.25 -0.61
CA PHE A 98 7.57 -4.36 -0.65
C PHE A 98 7.70 -3.65 -1.99
N ALA A 99 8.29 -2.46 -1.99
CA ALA A 99 8.50 -1.65 -3.19
C ALA A 99 9.81 -0.88 -3.13
N ALA A 100 10.47 -0.75 -4.28
CA ALA A 100 11.68 0.07 -4.39
C ALA A 100 11.34 1.53 -4.73
N TYR A 101 12.02 2.44 -4.04
CA TYR A 101 12.04 3.87 -4.34
C TYR A 101 13.49 4.35 -4.46
N LYS A 102 13.68 5.55 -4.99
CA LYS A 102 15.01 6.14 -5.22
C LYS A 102 15.94 6.08 -4.00
N ASN A 103 15.40 6.32 -2.80
CA ASN A 103 16.18 6.47 -1.57
C ASN A 103 15.96 5.35 -0.54
N HIS A 104 14.97 4.49 -0.72
CA HIS A 104 14.60 3.47 0.26
C HIS A 104 13.84 2.31 -0.39
N VAL A 105 13.76 1.19 0.31
CA VAL A 105 12.78 0.13 0.09
C VAL A 105 11.64 0.35 1.08
N GLY A 106 10.42 0.50 0.56
CA GLY A 106 9.21 0.50 1.39
C GLY A 106 8.85 -0.93 1.72
N PHE A 107 8.62 -1.23 3.00
CA PHE A 107 8.21 -2.54 3.49
C PHE A 107 6.88 -2.42 4.21
N TYR A 108 5.92 -3.26 3.84
CA TYR A 108 4.50 -3.13 4.20
C TYR A 108 4.00 -4.43 4.87
N PRO A 109 4.32 -4.66 6.15
CA PRO A 109 3.94 -5.86 6.89
C PRO A 109 2.51 -5.77 7.46
N LEU A 110 1.63 -4.97 6.85
CA LEU A 110 0.28 -4.63 7.35
C LEU A 110 0.28 -3.76 8.63
N PRO A 111 -0.83 -3.05 8.93
CA PRO A 111 -0.88 -2.05 10.01
C PRO A 111 -0.60 -2.59 11.41
N GLU A 112 -1.03 -3.82 11.70
CA GLU A 112 -0.87 -4.47 13.01
C GLU A 112 0.60 -4.70 13.35
N ALA A 113 1.39 -5.21 12.40
CA ALA A 113 2.83 -5.36 12.60
C ALA A 113 3.53 -4.01 12.72
N ILE A 114 3.15 -3.01 11.91
CA ILE A 114 3.75 -1.68 12.04
C ILE A 114 3.52 -1.11 13.44
N LYS A 115 2.32 -1.27 14.00
CA LYS A 115 2.00 -0.86 15.37
C LYS A 115 2.81 -1.65 16.41
N HIS A 116 3.00 -2.95 16.21
CA HIS A 116 3.75 -3.81 17.13
C HIS A 116 5.24 -3.42 17.21
N PHE A 117 5.86 -3.10 16.06
CA PHE A 117 7.30 -2.85 15.95
C PHE A 117 7.68 -1.35 15.95
N GLU A 118 6.78 -0.44 16.35
CA GLU A 118 7.06 1.00 16.33
C GLU A 118 8.32 1.39 17.14
N ASN A 119 8.53 0.75 18.29
CA ASN A 119 9.66 1.06 19.15
C ASN A 119 10.98 0.65 18.49
N ASP A 120 11.03 -0.52 17.84
CA ASP A 120 12.18 -0.96 17.04
C ASP A 120 12.51 0.04 15.92
N PHE A 121 11.49 0.56 15.23
CA PHE A 121 11.69 1.56 14.18
C PHE A 121 12.24 2.87 14.74
N LYS A 122 11.73 3.33 15.90
CA LYS A 122 12.20 4.55 16.57
C LYS A 122 13.65 4.42 17.03
N GLU A 123 14.01 3.30 17.66
CA GLU A 123 15.38 3.02 18.12
C GLU A 123 16.38 2.99 16.96
N ARG A 124 16.00 2.37 15.85
CA ARG A 124 16.82 2.31 14.62
C ARG A 124 16.71 3.55 13.74
N LYS A 125 15.90 4.54 14.15
CA LYS A 125 15.67 5.80 13.43
C LYS A 125 15.13 5.62 12.01
N TYR A 126 14.34 4.57 11.78
CA TYR A 126 13.65 4.36 10.52
C TYR A 126 12.42 5.25 10.40
N LYS A 127 12.15 5.72 9.17
CA LYS A 127 10.89 6.41 8.86
C LYS A 127 9.79 5.37 8.70
N PHE A 128 8.64 5.59 9.32
CA PHE A 128 7.48 4.72 9.18
C PHE A 128 6.18 5.54 9.22
N SER A 129 5.10 4.93 8.74
CA SER A 129 3.73 5.45 8.74
C SER A 129 2.79 4.40 9.33
N LYS A 130 1.47 4.53 9.21
CA LYS A 130 0.53 3.52 9.74
C LYS A 130 0.58 2.16 9.03
N GLY A 131 1.16 2.08 7.83
CA GLY A 131 1.14 0.86 7.01
C GLY A 131 2.48 0.49 6.37
N ALA A 132 3.56 1.22 6.66
CA ALA A 132 4.85 0.99 6.02
C ALA A 132 6.02 1.47 6.89
N VAL A 133 7.16 0.80 6.76
CA VAL A 133 8.47 1.25 7.22
C VAL A 133 9.40 1.39 6.02
N GLN A 134 10.31 2.37 6.06
CA GLN A 134 11.25 2.66 4.98
C GLN A 134 12.66 2.25 5.38
N PHE A 135 13.23 1.30 4.65
CA PHE A 135 14.63 0.87 4.81
C PHE A 135 15.53 1.65 3.85
N PRO A 136 16.51 2.43 4.33
CA PRO A 136 17.37 3.25 3.47
C PRO A 136 18.06 2.42 2.39
N MET A 137 18.10 2.94 1.15
CA MET A 137 18.68 2.21 0.01
C MET A 137 20.19 2.00 0.16
N LYS A 138 20.88 2.91 0.87
CA LYS A 138 22.34 2.90 1.06
C LYS A 138 22.83 2.02 2.23
N GLU A 139 21.94 1.60 3.12
CA GLU A 139 22.27 0.78 4.30
C GLU A 139 21.95 -0.69 4.04
N ASP A 140 22.48 -1.61 4.84
CA ASP A 140 22.06 -3.01 4.77
C ASP A 140 20.59 -3.18 5.22
N LEU A 141 19.93 -4.21 4.69
CA LEU A 141 18.59 -4.57 5.14
C LEU A 141 18.66 -5.08 6.59
N PRO A 142 17.75 -4.62 7.49
CA PRO A 142 17.70 -5.11 8.87
C PRO A 142 17.02 -6.48 8.91
N LEU A 143 17.73 -7.52 8.46
CA LEU A 143 17.20 -8.87 8.28
C LEU A 143 16.58 -9.43 9.56
N ASP A 144 17.16 -9.12 10.72
CA ASP A 144 16.64 -9.53 12.02
C ASP A 144 15.25 -8.95 12.33
N LEU A 145 15.03 -7.67 12.01
CA LEU A 145 13.75 -6.99 12.19
C LEU A 145 12.72 -7.47 11.16
N ILE A 146 13.16 -7.67 9.90
CA ILE A 146 12.32 -8.22 8.83
C ILE A 146 11.80 -9.60 9.22
N LYS A 147 12.67 -10.47 9.73
CA LYS A 147 12.30 -11.81 10.20
C LYS A 147 11.23 -11.75 11.29
N ARG A 148 11.46 -10.96 12.35
CA ARG A 148 10.48 -10.82 13.45
C ARG A 148 9.12 -10.30 12.96
N MET A 149 9.10 -9.35 12.04
CA MET A 149 7.84 -8.85 11.46
C MET A 149 7.10 -9.93 10.67
N ILE A 150 7.81 -10.74 9.89
CA ILE A 150 7.22 -11.83 9.11
C ILE A 150 6.67 -12.91 10.03
N GLU A 151 7.44 -13.37 11.01
CA GLU A 151 7.01 -14.37 11.98
C GLU A 151 5.78 -13.90 12.76
N PHE A 152 5.78 -12.64 13.22
CA PHE A 152 4.61 -12.04 13.87
C PHE A 152 3.36 -12.09 12.96
N ARG A 153 3.51 -11.75 11.69
CA ARG A 153 2.41 -11.76 10.73
C ARG A 153 1.89 -13.16 10.42
N MET A 154 2.76 -14.16 10.35
CA MET A 154 2.37 -15.56 10.21
C MET A 154 1.57 -16.02 11.44
N MET A 155 2.05 -15.74 12.65
CA MET A 155 1.33 -16.04 13.89
C MET A 155 -0.07 -15.43 13.91
N GLU A 156 -0.22 -14.17 13.49
CA GLU A 156 -1.53 -13.52 13.40
C GLU A 156 -2.45 -14.18 12.35
N ILE A 157 -1.90 -14.67 11.23
CA ILE A 157 -2.66 -15.38 10.19
C ILE A 157 -3.20 -16.69 10.72
N ASP A 158 -2.38 -17.44 11.48
CA ASP A 158 -2.71 -18.75 12.04
C ASP A 158 -3.71 -18.64 13.20
N GLN A 159 -3.57 -17.63 14.06
CA GLN A 159 -4.53 -17.39 15.15
C GLN A 159 -5.93 -17.03 14.63
N LYS A 160 -6.02 -16.33 13.50
CA LYS A 160 -7.31 -16.01 12.85
C LYS A 160 -7.94 -17.19 12.10
N LYS A 161 -7.26 -18.35 12.05
CA LYS A 161 -7.75 -19.58 11.41
C LYS A 161 -8.41 -20.54 12.40
N SER A 162 -8.16 -20.35 13.70
CA SER A 162 -8.78 -21.11 14.81
C SER A 162 -10.05 -20.41 15.31
#